data_AF-A0A7Y2L3W5-F1
#
_entry.id   AF-A0A7Y2L3W5-F1
#
_cell.length_a   1.000
_cell.length_b   1.000
_cell.length_c   1.000
_cell.angle_alpha   90.00
_cell.angle_beta   90.00
_cell.angle_gamma   90.00
#
_symmetry.space_group_name_H-M   'P 1'
#
loop_
_entity.id
_entity.type
_entity.pdbx_description
1 polymer ?
#
loop_
_entity_poly.entity_id
_entity_poly.type
_entity_poly.pdbx_seq_one_letter_code
_entity_poly.pdbx_strand_id
1 'polypeptide(L)' 'MTMVPEMQVWTGRVDAAEGQGALRWHQWVKPFARSQPAGAALIGLACDEGVKRNQGRTG' A
#
# COMPACT_ATOMS: atom_id res chain seq x y z
N MET A 1 -11.27 -16.06 -4.22
CA MET A 1 -11.24 -14.90 -5.14
C MET A 1 -9.99 -14.09 -4.80
N THR A 2 -9.00 -14.07 -5.68
CA THR A 2 -7.76 -13.30 -5.43
C THR A 2 -8.03 -11.88 -5.90
N MET A 3 -8.11 -10.93 -4.96
CA MET A 3 -8.31 -9.53 -5.31
C MET A 3 -6.99 -8.96 -5.82
N VAL A 4 -6.98 -8.43 -7.03
CA VAL A 4 -5.84 -7.69 -7.58
C VAL A 4 -5.99 -6.24 -7.12
N PRO A 5 -4.96 -5.65 -6.47
CA PRO A 5 -5.04 -4.25 -6.06
C PRO A 5 -5.16 -3.33 -7.26
N GLU A 6 -6.01 -2.31 -7.16
CA GLU A 6 -6.20 -1.31 -8.20
C GLU A 6 -5.00 -0.38 -8.25
N MET A 7 -4.01 -0.69 -9.08
CA MET A 7 -2.78 0.10 -9.14
C MET A 7 -2.98 1.52 -9.69
N GLN A 8 -4.10 1.78 -10.36
CA GLN A 8 -4.42 3.10 -10.93
C GLN A 8 -4.65 4.17 -9.87
N VAL A 9 -4.96 3.81 -8.61
CA VAL A 9 -5.09 4.78 -7.52
C VAL A 9 -3.75 5.17 -6.90
N TRP A 10 -2.69 4.40 -7.18
CA TRP A 10 -1.33 4.71 -6.74
C TRP A 10 -0.75 5.79 -7.66
N THR A 11 -1.07 7.03 -7.35
CA THR A 11 -0.62 8.20 -8.09
C THR A 11 -0.06 9.26 -7.15
N GLY A 12 0.62 10.26 -7.70
CA GLY A 12 1.18 11.36 -6.93
C GLY A 12 2.19 12.17 -7.72
N ARG A 13 2.96 12.99 -7.01
CA ARG A 13 4.05 13.77 -7.59
C ARG A 13 5.17 12.87 -8.11
N VAL A 14 5.68 13.16 -9.32
CA VAL A 14 6.81 12.48 -9.94
C VAL A 14 7.94 13.47 -10.18
N ASP A 15 9.13 13.15 -9.66
CA ASP A 15 10.32 14.01 -9.72
C ASP A 15 11.29 13.54 -10.82
N ALA A 16 10.83 13.58 -12.09
CA ALA A 16 11.53 12.95 -13.21
C ALA A 16 12.96 13.46 -13.46
N ALA A 17 13.27 14.69 -13.04
CA ALA A 17 14.59 15.30 -13.21
C ALA A 17 15.63 14.81 -12.18
N GLU A 18 15.21 14.19 -11.08
CA GLU A 18 16.07 13.84 -9.93
C GLU A 18 16.57 12.38 -9.97
N GLY A 19 16.21 11.61 -11.00
CA GLY A 19 16.69 10.25 -11.21
C GLY A 19 16.10 9.21 -10.24
N GLN A 20 16.73 8.04 -10.15
CA GLN A 20 16.17 6.87 -9.44
C GLN A 20 16.08 7.05 -7.91
N GLY A 21 16.90 7.94 -7.33
CA GLY A 21 16.89 8.22 -5.90
C GLY A 21 15.64 8.99 -5.43
N ALA A 22 14.89 9.61 -6.35
CA ALA A 22 13.73 10.44 -6.05
C ALA A 22 12.38 9.72 -6.28
N LEU A 23 12.40 8.41 -6.54
CA LEU A 23 11.19 7.62 -6.73
C LEU A 23 10.31 7.64 -5.47
N ARG A 24 9.02 7.91 -5.66
CA ARG A 24 7.99 7.90 -4.61
C ARG A 24 7.34 6.52 -4.48
N TRP A 25 6.64 6.25 -3.37
CA TRP A 25 6.01 4.96 -3.10
C TRP A 25 5.15 4.42 -4.25
N HIS A 26 4.32 5.26 -4.86
CA HIS A 26 3.47 4.84 -5.98
C HIS A 26 4.24 4.42 -7.24
N GLN A 27 5.51 4.79 -7.36
CA GLN A 27 6.40 4.36 -8.45
C GLN A 27 7.15 3.05 -8.09
N TRP A 28 7.18 2.68 -6.82
CA TRP A 28 7.89 1.50 -6.30
C TRP A 28 6.98 0.30 -6.04
N VAL A 29 5.78 0.55 -5.52
CA VAL A 29 4.87 -0.52 -5.11
C VAL A 29 4.38 -1.32 -6.31
N LYS A 30 4.21 -2.63 -6.10
CA LYS A 30 3.71 -3.56 -7.11
C LYS A 30 2.65 -4.45 -6.46
N PRO A 31 1.72 -5.02 -7.24
CA PRO A 31 0.83 -6.05 -6.73
C PRO A 31 1.62 -7.19 -6.08
N PHE A 32 1.12 -7.68 -4.95
CA PHE A 32 1.72 -8.82 -4.26
C PHE A 32 1.58 -10.09 -5.12
N ALA A 33 2.65 -10.87 -5.20
CA ALA A 33 2.65 -12.20 -5.81
C ALA A 33 3.49 -13.16 -4.97
N ARG A 34 2.96 -14.37 -4.73
CA ARG A 34 3.63 -15.41 -3.94
C ARG A 34 5.01 -15.81 -4.46
N SER A 35 5.26 -15.65 -5.75
CA SER A 35 6.53 -15.99 -6.40
C SER A 35 7.60 -14.90 -6.27
N GLN A 36 7.31 -13.76 -5.63
CA GLN A 36 8.30 -12.70 -5.44
C GLN A 36 9.34 -13.10 -4.38
N PRO A 37 10.60 -12.63 -4.52
CA PRO A 37 11.61 -12.75 -3.47
C PRO A 37 11.12 -12.13 -2.15
N ALA A 38 11.68 -12.59 -1.03
CA ALA A 38 11.41 -12.00 0.27
C ALA A 38 11.79 -10.51 0.29
N GLY A 39 10.97 -9.70 0.96
CA GLY A 39 11.11 -8.25 1.02
C GLY A 39 10.06 -7.62 1.94
N ALA A 40 9.74 -6.36 1.69
CA ALA A 40 8.69 -5.65 2.42
C ALA A 40 7.33 -5.77 1.70
N ALA A 41 6.26 -5.92 2.47
CA ALA A 41 4.88 -5.94 1.97
C ALA A 41 4.01 -4.93 2.72
N LEU A 42 3.04 -4.34 2.02
CA LEU A 42 2.03 -3.48 2.60
C LEU A 42 0.71 -4.25 2.66
N ILE A 43 0.07 -4.23 3.83
CA ILE A 43 -1.23 -4.87 4.06
C ILE A 43 -2.15 -3.84 4.71
N GLY A 44 -3.30 -3.62 4.10
CA GLY A 44 -4.38 -2.81 4.68
C GLY A 44 -5.37 -3.70 5.43
N LEU A 45 -5.68 -3.33 6.67
CA LEU A 45 -6.78 -3.90 7.44
C LEU A 45 -7.74 -2.77 7.80
N ALA A 46 -8.77 -2.56 6.98
CA ALA A 46 -9.81 -1.57 7.22
C ALA A 46 -10.80 -2.10 8.28
N CYS A 47 -10.37 -2.11 9.55
CA CYS A 47 -11.15 -2.64 10.66
C CYS A 47 -10.86 -1.89 11.95
N ASP A 48 -11.91 -1.37 12.56
CA ASP A 48 -11.91 -0.70 13.86
C ASP A 48 -12.78 -1.43 14.89
N GLU A 49 -13.23 -2.65 14.60
CA GLU A 49 -14.10 -3.44 15.48
C GLU A 49 -13.49 -3.68 16.87
N GLY A 50 -12.17 -3.83 16.95
CA GLY A 50 -11.46 -3.93 18.22
C GLY A 50 -11.55 -2.63 19.03
N VAL A 51 -11.43 -1.48 18.36
CA VAL A 51 -11.58 -0.15 18.98
C VAL A 51 -12.98 0.01 19.55
N LYS A 52 -14.00 -0.32 18.75
CA LYS A 52 -15.42 -0.29 19.15
C LYS A 52 -15.69 -1.18 20.36
N ARG A 53 -15.20 -2.43 20.36
CA ARG A 53 -15.38 -3.39 21.47
C ARG A 53 -14.72 -2.91 22.76
N ASN A 54 -13.63 -2.17 22.63
CA ASN A 54 -12.91 -1.56 23.74
C ASN A 54 -13.43 -0.17 24.13
N GLN A 55 -14.62 0.22 23.66
CA GLN A 55 -15.27 1.51 23.98
C GLN A 55 -14.44 2.73 23.55
N GLY A 56 -13.55 2.55 22.57
CA GLY A 56 -12.78 3.64 21.96
C GLY A 56 -13.58 4.40 20.90
N ARG A 57 -12.95 5.42 20.31
CA ARG A 57 -13.52 6.19 19.20
C ARG A 57 -13.12 5.56 17.87
N THR A 58 -14.11 5.07 17.13
CA THR A 58 -13.97 4.53 15.77
C THR A 58 -13.61 5.62 14.76
N GLY A 59 -13.05 5.22 13.61
CA GLY A 59 -12.64 6.12 12.53
C GLY A 59 -11.17 6.01 12.14
#